data_AF-A0A975IMD5-F1
#
_entry.id   AF-A0A975IMD5-F1
#
_cell.length_a   1.000
_cell.length_b   1.000
_cell.length_c   1.000
_cell.angle_alpha   90.00
_cell.angle_beta   90.00
_cell.angle_gamma   90.00
#
_symmetry.space_group_name_H-M   'P 1'
#
loop_
_entity.id
_entity.type
_entity.pdbx_description
1 polymer ?
#
loop_
_entity_poly.entity_id
_entity_poly.type
_entity_poly.pdbx_seq_one_letter_code
_entity_poly.pdbx_strand_id
1 'polypeptide(L)' 'MEPGFVFALVWAVLAVAIGIALITRRDWLAARIRAEREAPGMRPGLRSPKPWLFLLLGLLFAAMGVFIIIVAVSLG' A
#
# COMPACT_ATOMS: atom_id res chain seq x y z
N MET A 1 0.55 -10.47 26.87
CA MET A 1 1.17 -9.68 25.79
C MET A 1 1.04 -8.21 26.14
N GLU A 2 2.10 -7.43 26.00
CA GLU A 2 2.02 -5.99 26.27
C GLU A 2 1.04 -5.30 25.30
N PRO A 3 0.27 -4.28 25.73
CA PRO A 3 -0.74 -3.62 24.90
C PRO A 3 -0.17 -3.06 23.58
N GLY A 4 1.07 -2.54 23.63
CA GLY A 4 1.77 -2.01 22.46
C GLY A 4 2.05 -3.08 21.40
N PHE A 5 2.21 -4.33 21.81
CA PHE A 5 2.51 -5.44 20.92
C PHE A 5 1.27 -5.88 20.12
N VAL A 6 0.11 -5.99 20.79
CA VAL A 6 -1.17 -6.28 20.12
C VAL A 6 -1.51 -5.18 19.13
N PHE A 7 -1.30 -3.92 19.51
CA PHE A 7 -1.49 -2.78 18.62
C PHE A 7 -0.60 -2.89 17.38
N ALA A 8 0.71 -3.14 17.55
CA ALA A 8 1.64 -3.30 16.44
C ALA A 8 1.24 -4.44 15.49
N LEU A 9 0.75 -5.56 16.03
CA LEU A 9 0.32 -6.71 15.23
C LEU A 9 -0.91 -6.39 14.38
N VAL A 10 -1.91 -5.71 14.93
CA VAL A 10 -3.11 -5.26 14.18
C VAL A 10 -2.70 -4.37 13.00
N TRP A 11 -1.79 -3.42 13.24
CA TRP A 11 -1.28 -2.54 12.18
C TRP A 11 -0.43 -3.27 11.16
N ALA A 12 0.34 -4.28 11.58
CA ALA A 12 1.12 -5.09 10.67
C ALA A 12 0.22 -5.87 9.69
N VAL A 13 -0.86 -6.47 10.18
CA VAL A 13 -1.85 -7.14 9.33
C VAL A 13 -2.50 -6.16 8.34
N LEU A 14 -2.88 -4.97 8.83
CA LEU A 14 -3.45 -3.92 7.98
C LEU A 14 -2.45 -3.48 6.89
N ALA A 15 -1.18 -3.32 7.25
CA ALA A 15 -0.12 -2.93 6.32
C ALA A 15 0.08 -3.99 5.22
N VAL A 16 0.10 -5.27 5.58
CA VAL A 16 0.16 -6.37 4.59
C VAL A 16 -1.06 -6.35 3.68
N ALA A 17 -2.27 -6.22 4.23
CA ALA A 17 -3.49 -6.19 3.45
C ALA A 17 -3.52 -5.02 2.44
N ILE A 18 -3.15 -3.82 2.89
CA ILE A 18 -3.04 -2.63 2.03
C ILE A 18 -1.93 -2.82 0.99
N GLY A 19 -0.78 -3.37 1.38
CA GLY A 19 0.32 -3.64 0.47
C GLY A 19 -0.07 -4.57 -0.67
N ILE A 20 -0.73 -5.69 -0.35
CA ILE A 20 -1.26 -6.65 -1.33
C ILE A 20 -2.33 -6.00 -2.21
N ALA A 21 -3.24 -5.22 -1.63
CA ALA A 21 -4.26 -4.51 -2.39
C ALA A 21 -3.65 -3.52 -3.40
N LEU A 22 -2.60 -2.79 -3.00
CA LEU A 22 -1.86 -1.88 -3.88
C LEU A 22 -1.17 -2.63 -5.02
N ILE A 23 -0.54 -3.78 -4.74
CA ILE A 23 0.13 -4.59 -5.77
C ILE A 23 -0.88 -5.15 -6.77
N THR A 24 -1.99 -5.71 -6.28
CA THR A 24 -3.00 -6.39 -7.12
C THR A 24 -3.87 -5.42 -7.89
N ARG A 25 -4.22 -4.27 -7.31
CA ARG A 25 -5.08 -3.25 -7.94
C ARG A 25 -4.29 -2.11 -8.57
N ARG A 26 -2.96 -2.21 -8.71
CA ARG A 26 -2.08 -1.14 -9.25
C ARG A 26 -2.57 -0.58 -10.58
N ASP A 27 -3.01 -1.46 -11.49
CA ASP A 27 -3.39 -1.08 -12.85
C ASP A 27 -4.77 -0.41 -12.86
N TRP A 28 -5.68 -0.91 -12.02
CA TRP A 28 -6.99 -0.28 -11.79
C TRP A 28 -6.83 1.11 -11.15
N LEU A 29 -5.96 1.25 -10.14
CA LEU A 29 -5.68 2.55 -9.50
C LEU A 29 -5.08 3.55 -10.51
N ALA A 30 -4.10 3.10 -11.29
CA ALA A 30 -3.46 3.93 -12.30
C ALA A 30 -4.46 4.36 -13.39
N ALA A 31 -5.36 3.46 -13.82
CA ALA A 31 -6.43 3.76 -14.76
C ALA A 31 -7.45 4.75 -14.18
N ARG A 32 -7.86 4.58 -12.92
CA ARG A 32 -8.79 5.50 -12.22
C ARG A 32 -8.21 6.91 -12.12
N ILE A 33 -6.95 7.03 -11.74
CA ILE A 33 -6.28 8.34 -11.62
C ILE A 33 -6.10 8.99 -12.98
N ARG A 34 -5.85 8.21 -14.04
CA ARG A 34 -5.83 8.74 -15.41
C ARG A 34 -7.22 9.24 -15.82
N ALA A 35 -8.26 8.44 -15.60
CA ALA A 35 -9.63 8.81 -15.93
C ALA A 35 -10.11 10.07 -15.19
N GLU A 36 -9.76 10.23 -13.91
CA GLU A 36 -10.03 11.45 -13.14
C GLU A 36 -9.26 12.65 -13.68
N ARG A 37 -8.04 12.47 -14.21
CA ARG A 37 -7.23 13.55 -14.78
C ARG A 37 -7.60 13.94 -16.20
N GLU A 38 -8.19 13.02 -16.96
CA GLU A 38 -8.75 13.27 -18.29
C GLU A 38 -10.17 13.84 -18.23
N ALA A 39 -10.72 14.03 -17.03
CA ALA A 39 -12.02 14.65 -16.83
C ALA A 39 -12.06 16.10 -17.38
N PRO A 40 -13.19 16.54 -17.95
CA PRO A 40 -13.31 17.87 -18.55
C PRO A 40 -13.01 18.97 -17.52
N GLY A 41 -11.97 19.78 -17.77
CA GLY A 41 -11.60 20.92 -16.92
C GLY A 41 -10.21 20.84 -16.27
N MET A 42 -9.49 19.71 -16.38
CA MET A 42 -8.11 19.59 -15.88
C MET A 42 -7.05 20.03 -16.91
N ARG A 43 -5.99 20.69 -16.43
CA ARG A 43 -4.88 21.20 -17.26
C ARG A 43 -4.18 20.06 -18.01
N PRO A 44 -4.01 20.15 -19.34
CA PRO A 44 -3.18 19.21 -20.10
C PRO A 44 -1.73 19.26 -19.58
N GLY A 45 -1.15 18.11 -19.25
CA GLY A 45 0.29 17.98 -18.94
C GLY A 45 0.65 17.50 -17.53
N LEU A 46 -0.31 17.22 -16.63
CA LEU A 46 0.01 16.66 -15.32
C LEU A 46 0.42 15.19 -15.43
N ARG A 47 1.74 14.92 -15.34
CA ARG A 47 2.36 13.58 -15.42
C ARG A 47 1.59 12.56 -14.56
N SER A 48 0.97 11.57 -15.20
CA SER A 48 0.17 10.54 -14.53
C SER A 48 1.08 9.68 -13.64
N PRO A 49 0.66 9.32 -12.41
CA PRO A 49 1.44 8.42 -11.57
C PRO A 49 1.68 7.09 -12.28
N LYS A 50 2.93 6.66 -12.31
CA LYS A 50 3.34 5.41 -12.97
C LYS A 50 2.86 4.21 -12.13
N PRO A 51 2.29 3.15 -12.74
CA PRO A 51 1.87 1.93 -12.05
C PRO A 51 2.97 1.31 -11.15
N TRP A 52 4.24 1.47 -11.54
CA TRP A 52 5.40 1.00 -10.77
C TRP A 52 5.52 1.63 -9.37
N LEU A 53 5.04 2.86 -9.18
CA LEU A 53 5.04 3.51 -7.86
C LEU A 53 4.13 2.78 -6.87
N PHE A 54 2.95 2.36 -7.31
CA PHE A 54 2.02 1.57 -6.48
C PHE A 54 2.58 0.20 -6.14
N LEU A 55 3.33 -0.40 -7.07
CA LEU A 55 4.05 -1.64 -6.89
C LEU A 55 5.13 -1.51 -5.80
N LEU A 56 5.96 -0.46 -5.87
CA LEU A 56 6.99 -0.17 -4.86
C LEU A 56 6.39 0.10 -3.48
N LEU A 57 5.35 0.94 -3.41
CA LEU A 57 4.67 1.24 -2.15
C LEU A 57 4.04 -0.01 -1.55
N GLY A 58 3.35 -0.80 -2.38
CA GLY A 58 2.70 -2.03 -1.93
C GLY A 58 3.70 -3.07 -1.43
N LEU A 59 4.85 -3.20 -2.11
CA LEU A 59 5.92 -4.09 -1.69
C LEU A 59 6.55 -3.63 -0.37
N LEU A 60 6.78 -2.33 -0.21
CA LEU A 60 7.32 -1.76 1.03
C LEU A 60 6.38 -2.02 2.21
N PHE A 61 5.08 -1.75 2.04
CA PHE A 61 4.07 -2.02 3.07
C PHE A 61 3.96 -3.50 3.43
N ALA A 62 3.95 -4.37 2.42
CA ALA A 62 3.90 -5.82 2.62
C ALA A 62 5.16 -6.32 3.36
N ALA A 63 6.35 -5.91 2.93
CA ALA A 63 7.60 -6.29 3.56
C ALA A 63 7.69 -5.81 5.01
N MET A 64 7.28 -4.57 5.28
CA MET A 64 7.28 -4.01 6.64
C MET A 64 6.28 -4.73 7.55
N GLY A 65 5.06 -5.00 7.07
CA GLY A 65 4.06 -5.74 7.84
C GLY A 65 4.50 -7.18 8.14
N VAL A 66 5.06 -7.88 7.15
CA VAL A 66 5.62 -9.24 7.35
C VAL A 66 6.77 -9.21 8.36
N PHE A 67 7.67 -8.24 8.27
CA PHE A 67 8.76 -8.08 9.23
C PHE A 67 8.25 -7.91 10.66
N ILE A 68 7.26 -7.03 10.88
CA ILE A 68 6.67 -6.81 12.21
C ILE A 68 6.00 -8.10 12.73
N ILE A 69 5.30 -8.85 11.88
CA ILE A 69 4.70 -10.14 12.27
C ILE A 69 5.77 -11.14 12.70
N ILE A 70 6.85 -11.29 11.93
CA ILE A 70 7.95 -12.22 12.25
C ILE A 70 8.60 -11.83 13.58
N VAL A 71 8.93 -10.55 13.75
CA VAL A 71 9.55 -10.04 14.97
C VAL A 71 8.62 -10.21 16.16
N ALA A 72 7.33 -9.93 16.00
CA ALA A 72 6.34 -10.16 17.03
C ALA A 72 6.32 -11.64 17.43
N VAL A 73 6.06 -12.55 16.49
CA VAL A 73 6.00 -13.99 16.77
C VAL A 73 7.30 -14.53 17.38
N SER A 74 8.45 -13.95 17.06
CA SER A 74 9.76 -14.39 17.59
C SER A 74 10.06 -13.87 19.00
N LEU A 75 9.43 -12.77 19.43
CA LEU A 75 9.66 -12.12 20.72
C LEU A 75 8.53 -12.35 21.74
N GLY A 76 7.35 -12.82 21.29
CA GLY A 76 6.19 -13.12 22.12
C GLY A 76 6.13 -14.57 22.56
#